data_AF-A0A413WL34-F1
#
_entry.id   AF-A0A413WL34-F1
#
_cell.length_a   1.000
_cell.length_b   1.000
_cell.length_c   1.000
_cell.angle_alpha   90.00
_cell.angle_beta   90.00
_cell.angle_gamma   90.00
#
_symmetry.space_group_name_H-M   'P 1'
#
loop_
_entity.id
_entity.type
_entity.pdbx_description
1 polymer ?
#
loop_
_entity_poly.entity_id
_entity_poly.type
_entity_poly.pdbx_seq_one_letter_code
_entity_poly.pdbx_strand_id
1 'polypeptide(L)'
;MGFPARKICKQAKEFFRKMVDDEKAILLIPDEVKLELMVQMVAKGLRTSEMRKIAKLINQCTQSSSKLSSEMEQHLRLMSAFISKHYREKFEQETGVKAEYLRTSDARILYNAFFEEGIIATRNVKDFLLYLVLNDFDEEVLYNIGNSNFVRISAELHETIHQDTRFSNLLSNFIRLAELQDE
;
A
#
# COMPACT_ATOMS: atom_id res chain seq x y z
N MET A 1 -12.95 9.01 15.27
CA MET A 1 -14.21 8.22 15.40
C MET A 1 -13.93 6.78 15.02
N GLY A 2 -14.13 5.83 15.93
CA GLY A 2 -13.91 4.40 15.66
C GLY A 2 -15.09 3.79 14.90
N PHE A 3 -14.87 3.26 13.71
CA PHE A 3 -15.89 2.47 13.01
C PHE A 3 -16.10 1.13 13.74
N PRO A 4 -17.34 0.68 13.98
CA PRO A 4 -17.60 -0.60 14.63
C PRO A 4 -17.06 -1.74 13.76
N ALA A 5 -16.29 -2.66 14.36
CA ALA A 5 -15.63 -3.79 13.69
C ALA A 5 -16.55 -4.60 12.74
N ARG A 6 -17.86 -4.64 13.00
CA ARG A 6 -18.85 -5.28 12.13
C ARG A 6 -19.00 -4.60 10.77
N LYS A 7 -18.98 -3.26 10.70
CA LYS A 7 -19.04 -2.50 9.44
C LYS A 7 -17.75 -2.70 8.64
N ILE A 8 -16.62 -2.84 9.36
CA ILE A 8 -15.29 -3.07 8.77
C ILE A 8 -15.25 -4.38 7.99
N CYS A 9 -15.74 -5.47 8.59
CA CYS A 9 -15.81 -6.76 7.94
C CYS A 9 -16.76 -6.79 6.74
N LYS A 10 -17.80 -5.93 6.69
CA LYS A 10 -18.75 -5.90 5.58
C LYS A 10 -18.11 -5.32 4.31
N GLN A 11 -17.48 -4.15 4.41
CA GLN A 11 -16.87 -3.48 3.26
C GLN A 11 -15.74 -4.29 2.63
N ALA A 12 -14.86 -4.88 3.45
CA ALA A 12 -13.78 -5.72 2.95
C ALA A 12 -14.30 -6.98 2.24
N LYS A 13 -15.37 -7.60 2.77
CA LYS A 13 -16.03 -8.74 2.12
C LYS A 13 -16.69 -8.34 0.80
N GLU A 14 -17.37 -7.21 0.77
CA GLU A 14 -18.03 -6.71 -0.45
C GLU A 14 -17.00 -6.36 -1.53
N PHE A 15 -15.90 -5.70 -1.17
CA PHE A 15 -14.79 -5.42 -2.06
C PHE A 15 -14.21 -6.73 -2.63
N PHE A 16 -13.80 -7.65 -1.75
CA PHE A 16 -13.17 -8.89 -2.20
C PHE A 16 -14.09 -9.74 -3.07
N ARG A 17 -15.39 -9.83 -2.71
CA ARG A 17 -16.37 -10.53 -3.55
C ARG A 17 -16.48 -9.89 -4.93
N LYS A 18 -16.59 -8.57 -5.01
CA LYS A 18 -16.63 -7.86 -6.30
C LYS A 18 -15.41 -8.15 -7.16
N MET A 19 -14.21 -8.18 -6.57
CA MET A 19 -12.98 -8.45 -7.31
C MET A 19 -12.84 -9.90 -7.74
N VAL A 20 -13.30 -10.86 -6.92
CA VAL A 20 -13.31 -12.28 -7.32
C VAL A 20 -14.33 -12.56 -8.44
N ASP A 21 -15.45 -11.83 -8.43
CA ASP A 21 -16.50 -11.98 -9.45
C ASP A 21 -16.17 -11.19 -10.75
N ASP A 22 -15.13 -10.34 -10.74
CA ASP A 22 -14.69 -9.58 -11.91
C ASP A 22 -13.62 -10.36 -12.68
N GLU A 23 -13.99 -10.92 -13.83
CA GLU A 23 -13.09 -11.71 -14.68
C GLU A 23 -11.88 -10.93 -15.22
N LYS A 24 -11.91 -9.60 -15.14
CA LYS A 24 -10.79 -8.75 -15.57
C LYS A 24 -9.86 -8.37 -14.43
N ALA A 25 -10.26 -8.61 -13.18
CA ALA A 25 -9.45 -8.26 -12.03
C ALA A 25 -8.37 -9.33 -11.79
N ILE A 26 -7.12 -8.88 -11.68
CA ILE A 26 -6.02 -9.73 -11.23
C ILE A 26 -5.78 -9.42 -9.76
N LEU A 27 -6.09 -10.38 -8.89
CA LEU A 27 -5.82 -10.25 -7.46
C LEU A 27 -4.39 -10.69 -7.16
N LEU A 28 -3.56 -9.74 -6.71
CA LEU A 28 -2.20 -10.02 -6.27
C LEU A 28 -2.14 -10.18 -4.75
N ILE A 29 -1.25 -11.06 -4.28
CA ILE A 29 -0.83 -11.12 -2.88
C ILE A 29 0.70 -11.06 -2.80
N PRO A 30 1.28 -9.99 -2.23
CA PRO A 30 2.71 -9.93 -1.97
C PRO A 30 3.13 -11.01 -0.96
N ASP A 31 4.34 -11.56 -1.12
CA ASP A 31 4.94 -12.53 -0.19
C ASP A 31 4.92 -12.04 1.26
N GLU A 32 5.21 -10.76 1.48
CA GLU A 32 5.20 -10.15 2.81
C GLU A 32 3.81 -10.21 3.46
N VAL A 33 2.74 -9.96 2.70
CA VAL A 33 1.36 -10.05 3.21
C VAL A 33 0.99 -11.50 3.53
N LYS A 34 1.38 -12.45 2.66
CA LYS A 34 1.15 -13.88 2.89
C LYS A 34 1.86 -14.34 4.17
N LEU A 35 3.12 -13.94 4.36
CA LEU A 35 3.90 -14.25 5.56
C LEU A 35 3.25 -13.64 6.81
N GLU A 36 2.86 -12.36 6.76
CA GLU A 36 2.20 -11.69 7.87
C GLU A 36 0.91 -12.41 8.26
N LEU A 37 0.07 -12.78 7.29
CA LEU A 37 -1.15 -13.56 7.55
C LEU A 37 -0.82 -14.91 8.20
N MET A 38 0.20 -15.63 7.72
CA MET A 38 0.63 -16.90 8.31
C MET A 38 1.07 -16.75 9.77
N VAL A 39 1.91 -15.75 10.07
CA VAL A 39 2.37 -15.46 11.43
C VAL A 39 1.18 -15.09 12.32
N GLN A 40 0.28 -14.22 11.86
CA GLN A 40 -0.89 -13.81 12.62
C GLN A 40 -1.86 -14.97 12.89
N MET A 41 -2.04 -15.91 11.95
CA MET A 41 -2.87 -17.09 12.15
C MET A 41 -2.35 -17.96 13.29
N VAL A 42 -1.04 -18.19 13.33
CA VAL A 42 -0.37 -18.97 14.38
C VAL A 42 -0.43 -18.23 15.71
N ALA A 43 -0.04 -16.95 15.74
CA ALA A 43 0.02 -16.15 16.97
C ALA A 43 -1.35 -15.98 17.64
N LYS A 44 -2.43 -15.89 16.85
CA LYS A 44 -3.81 -15.78 17.37
C LYS A 44 -4.43 -17.14 17.76
N GLY A 45 -3.75 -18.26 17.51
CA GLY A 45 -4.26 -19.59 17.80
C GLY A 45 -5.56 -19.91 17.06
N LEU A 46 -5.66 -19.51 15.78
CA LEU A 46 -6.90 -19.71 15.01
C LEU A 46 -7.25 -21.19 14.86
N ARG A 47 -8.55 -21.50 14.78
CA ARG A 47 -9.01 -22.87 14.57
C ARG A 47 -8.64 -23.34 13.16
N THR A 48 -8.45 -24.64 12.97
CA THR A 48 -8.15 -25.25 11.65
C THR A 48 -9.17 -24.89 10.58
N SER A 49 -10.44 -24.71 10.94
CA SER A 49 -11.49 -24.29 9.99
C SER A 49 -11.33 -22.83 9.55
N GLU A 50 -10.81 -21.95 10.39
CA GLU A 50 -10.54 -20.54 10.07
C GLU A 50 -9.27 -20.42 9.22
N MET A 51 -8.22 -21.14 9.59
CA MET A 51 -6.98 -21.21 8.79
C MET A 51 -7.26 -21.71 7.37
N ARG A 52 -8.10 -22.75 7.22
CA ARG A 52 -8.51 -23.25 5.89
C ARG A 52 -9.27 -22.21 5.06
N LYS A 53 -10.09 -21.36 5.69
CA LYS A 53 -10.79 -20.27 4.99
C LYS A 53 -9.81 -19.22 4.50
N ILE A 54 -8.84 -18.83 5.32
CA ILE A 54 -7.80 -17.86 4.93
C ILE A 54 -6.93 -18.42 3.81
N ALA A 55 -6.47 -19.67 3.93
CA ALA A 55 -5.69 -20.33 2.89
C ALA A 55 -6.46 -20.41 1.55
N LYS A 56 -7.76 -20.67 1.59
CA LYS A 56 -8.61 -20.65 0.39
C LYS A 56 -8.62 -19.27 -0.28
N LEU A 57 -8.69 -18.18 0.50
CA LEU A 57 -8.65 -16.81 -0.03
C LEU A 57 -7.27 -16.48 -0.62
N ILE A 58 -6.19 -16.83 0.07
CA ILE A 58 -4.82 -16.64 -0.42
C ILE A 58 -4.62 -17.36 -1.76
N ASN A 59 -5.13 -18.59 -1.89
CA ASN A 59 -5.03 -19.38 -3.11
C ASN A 59 -5.86 -18.83 -4.30
N GLN A 60 -6.71 -17.83 -4.07
CA GLN A 60 -7.41 -17.12 -5.15
C GLN A 60 -6.59 -15.94 -5.70
N CYS A 61 -5.50 -15.56 -5.03
CA CYS A 61 -4.61 -14.52 -5.47
C CYS A 61 -3.39 -15.11 -6.21
N THR A 62 -2.91 -14.39 -7.22
CA THR A 62 -1.59 -14.60 -7.79
C THR A 62 -0.53 -14.09 -6.82
N GLN A 63 0.41 -14.96 -6.45
CA GLN A 63 1.50 -14.58 -5.56
C GLN A 63 2.49 -13.70 -6.33
N SER A 64 2.78 -12.50 -5.79
CA SER A 64 3.83 -11.62 -6.32
C SER A 64 5.02 -11.58 -5.38
N SER A 65 6.21 -11.71 -5.97
CA SER A 65 7.49 -11.65 -5.29
C SER A 65 8.39 -10.62 -5.98
N SER A 66 8.52 -9.44 -5.37
CA SER A 66 9.42 -8.39 -5.84
C SER A 66 10.76 -8.48 -5.12
N LYS A 67 11.88 -8.36 -5.83
CA LYS A 67 13.23 -8.42 -5.24
C LYS A 67 13.64 -7.09 -4.58
N LEU A 68 13.00 -6.66 -3.50
CA LEU A 68 13.39 -5.40 -2.85
C LEU A 68 14.78 -5.51 -2.19
N SER A 69 15.74 -4.69 -2.62
CA SER A 69 17.03 -4.57 -1.93
C SER A 69 16.89 -3.80 -0.60
N SER A 70 17.79 -4.04 0.35
CA SER A 70 17.80 -3.29 1.61
C SER A 70 17.98 -1.78 1.40
N GLU A 71 18.71 -1.37 0.37
CA GLU A 71 18.96 0.04 0.07
C GLU A 71 17.69 0.72 -0.47
N MET A 72 16.93 0.03 -1.32
CA MET A 72 15.65 0.54 -1.82
C MET A 72 14.60 0.60 -0.71
N GLU A 73 14.54 -0.42 0.16
CA GLU A 73 13.67 -0.39 1.34
C GLU A 73 13.98 0.83 2.21
N GLN A 74 15.27 1.10 2.44
CA GLN A 74 15.71 2.29 3.18
C GLN A 74 15.26 3.58 2.49
N HIS A 75 15.38 3.70 1.17
CA HIS A 75 14.93 4.88 0.43
C HIS A 75 13.43 5.11 0.53
N LEU A 76 12.60 4.07 0.37
CA LEU A 76 11.14 4.17 0.57
C LEU A 76 10.81 4.67 1.97
N ARG A 77 11.50 4.15 2.99
CA ARG A 77 11.30 4.57 4.38
C ARG A 77 11.74 6.02 4.60
N LEU A 78 12.85 6.45 4.01
CA LEU A 78 13.30 7.86 4.07
C LEU A 78 12.30 8.80 3.39
N MET A 79 11.80 8.45 2.20
CA MET A 79 10.76 9.21 1.51
C MET A 79 9.47 9.31 2.33
N SER A 80 9.01 8.20 2.91
CA SER A 80 7.81 8.20 3.77
C SER A 80 7.99 9.04 5.04
N ALA A 81 9.18 8.98 5.64
CA ALA A 81 9.51 9.81 6.80
C ALA A 81 9.56 11.29 6.43
N PHE A 82 10.07 11.62 5.24
CA PHE A 82 10.11 12.98 4.73
C PHE A 82 8.69 13.56 4.56
N ILE A 83 7.81 12.87 3.83
CA ILE A 83 6.43 13.33 3.63
C ILE A 83 5.66 13.40 4.96
N SER A 84 5.86 12.43 5.86
CA SER A 84 5.20 12.41 7.18
C SER A 84 5.68 13.52 8.09
N LYS A 85 6.89 14.06 7.88
CA LYS A 85 7.41 15.18 8.65
C LYS A 85 7.02 16.53 8.07
N HIS A 86 7.09 16.67 6.75
CA HIS A 86 7.02 17.97 6.08
C HIS A 86 5.66 18.28 5.47
N TYR A 87 4.87 17.25 5.13
CA TYR A 87 3.59 17.41 4.40
C TYR A 87 2.41 16.79 5.14
N ARG A 88 2.60 16.38 6.40
CA ARG A 88 1.60 15.67 7.21
C ARG A 88 0.25 16.37 7.28
N GLU A 89 0.28 17.68 7.54
CA GLU A 89 -0.92 18.49 7.70
C GLU A 89 -1.64 18.68 6.36
N LYS A 90 -0.89 18.87 5.26
CA LYS A 90 -1.47 18.97 3.91
C LYS A 90 -2.15 17.66 3.51
N PHE A 91 -1.52 16.51 3.77
CA PHE A 91 -2.15 15.21 3.56
C PHE A 91 -3.42 15.03 4.41
N GLU A 92 -3.41 15.46 5.67
CA GLU A 92 -4.61 15.37 6.51
C GLU A 92 -5.75 16.25 5.98
N GLN A 93 -5.44 17.46 5.51
CA GLN A 93 -6.43 18.38 4.94
C GLN A 93 -7.08 17.81 3.67
N GLU A 94 -6.30 17.19 2.79
CA GLU A 94 -6.81 16.70 1.51
C GLU A 94 -7.42 15.30 1.58
N THR A 95 -6.82 14.40 2.37
CA THR A 95 -7.21 12.98 2.41
C THR A 95 -8.01 12.61 3.65
N GLY A 96 -8.07 13.49 4.65
CA GLY A 96 -8.66 13.22 5.96
C GLY A 96 -7.82 12.31 6.86
N VAL A 97 -6.60 11.94 6.45
CA VAL A 97 -5.68 11.12 7.25
C VAL A 97 -4.25 11.67 7.23
N LYS A 98 -3.54 11.51 8.35
CA LYS A 98 -2.15 11.95 8.49
C LYS A 98 -1.20 10.93 7.88
N ALA A 99 -0.30 11.36 7.00
CA ALA A 99 0.78 10.52 6.50
C ALA A 99 1.64 9.99 7.65
N GLU A 100 1.89 8.68 7.67
CA GLU A 100 2.78 7.99 8.60
C GLU A 100 4.03 7.45 7.88
N TYR A 101 5.07 7.16 8.67
CA TYR A 101 6.28 6.57 8.15
C TYR A 101 6.06 5.08 7.86
N LEU A 102 6.64 4.58 6.78
CA LEU A 102 6.59 3.16 6.42
C LEU A 102 7.42 2.33 7.39
N ARG A 103 6.82 1.23 7.85
CA ARG A 103 7.55 0.13 8.48
C ARG A 103 8.18 -0.74 7.39
N THR A 104 9.09 -1.62 7.77
CA THR A 104 9.75 -2.54 6.84
C THR A 104 8.76 -3.39 6.03
N SER A 105 7.73 -3.96 6.67
CA SER A 105 6.68 -4.73 5.97
C SER A 105 5.89 -3.85 4.99
N ASP A 106 5.48 -2.66 5.41
CA ASP A 106 4.69 -1.74 4.57
C ASP A 106 5.51 -1.23 3.38
N ALA A 107 6.81 -0.98 3.57
CA ALA A 107 7.72 -0.59 2.48
C ALA A 107 7.83 -1.70 1.42
N ARG A 108 7.88 -2.98 1.83
CA ARG A 108 7.89 -4.13 0.91
C ARG A 108 6.57 -4.28 0.17
N ILE A 109 5.45 -4.07 0.85
CA ILE A 109 4.12 -4.09 0.22
C ILE A 109 4.00 -2.95 -0.80
N LEU A 110 4.44 -1.74 -0.43
CA LEU A 110 4.43 -0.58 -1.31
C LEU A 110 5.31 -0.81 -2.55
N TYR A 111 6.52 -1.32 -2.35
CA TYR A 111 7.41 -1.63 -3.47
C TYR A 111 6.81 -2.66 -4.41
N ASN A 112 6.21 -3.72 -3.86
CA ASN A 112 5.59 -4.75 -4.68
C ASN A 112 4.45 -4.17 -5.52
N ALA A 113 3.61 -3.30 -4.96
CA ALA A 113 2.57 -2.61 -5.71
C ALA A 113 3.16 -1.72 -6.81
N PHE A 114 4.18 -0.93 -6.49
CA PHE A 114 4.87 -0.07 -7.46
C PHE A 114 5.47 -0.88 -8.62
N PHE A 115 6.14 -1.99 -8.32
CA PHE A 115 6.78 -2.85 -9.31
C PHE A 115 5.77 -3.56 -10.23
N GLU A 116 4.61 -3.95 -9.68
CA GLU A 116 3.56 -4.64 -10.43
C GLU A 116 2.54 -3.68 -11.06
N GLU A 117 2.78 -2.35 -11.01
CA GLU A 117 1.84 -1.30 -11.42
C GLU A 117 0.43 -1.50 -10.81
N GLY A 118 0.41 -1.97 -9.56
CA GLY A 118 -0.78 -2.48 -8.89
C GLY A 118 -1.50 -1.46 -8.02
N ILE A 119 -2.80 -1.69 -7.79
CA ILE A 119 -3.61 -0.87 -6.88
C ILE A 119 -3.52 -1.43 -5.45
N ILE A 120 -3.11 -0.60 -4.49
CA ILE A 120 -3.19 -0.97 -3.08
C ILE A 120 -4.62 -0.74 -2.58
N ALA A 121 -5.36 -1.83 -2.36
CA ALA A 121 -6.66 -1.78 -1.68
C ALA A 121 -6.48 -2.00 -0.17
N THR A 122 -6.63 -0.94 0.63
CA THR A 122 -6.36 -0.99 2.07
C THR A 122 -7.35 -0.17 2.89
N ARG A 123 -7.39 -0.41 4.20
CA ARG A 123 -7.98 0.52 5.17
C ARG A 123 -6.94 1.41 5.85
N ASN A 124 -5.67 1.02 5.78
CA ASN A 124 -4.58 1.68 6.46
C ASN A 124 -3.95 2.73 5.53
N VAL A 125 -4.79 3.61 4.98
CA VAL A 125 -4.39 4.59 3.94
C VAL A 125 -3.19 5.44 4.38
N LYS A 126 -3.19 5.86 5.65
CA LYS A 126 -2.16 6.70 6.24
C LYS A 126 -0.73 6.18 6.06
N ASP A 127 -0.55 4.86 5.99
CA ASP A 127 0.77 4.23 5.87
C ASP A 127 1.22 4.18 4.41
N PHE A 128 0.30 4.28 3.45
CA PHE A 128 0.58 4.14 2.01
C PHE A 128 0.41 5.45 1.22
N LEU A 129 0.29 6.61 1.90
CA LEU A 129 0.15 7.90 1.22
C LEU A 129 1.34 8.28 0.33
N LEU A 130 2.53 7.73 0.59
CA LEU A 130 3.69 7.88 -0.31
C LEU A 130 3.36 7.39 -1.73
N TYR A 131 2.48 6.39 -1.87
CA TYR A 131 2.20 5.79 -3.18
C TYR A 131 1.60 6.78 -4.18
N LEU A 132 0.83 7.75 -3.69
CA LEU A 132 0.25 8.81 -4.52
C LEU A 132 1.31 9.73 -5.14
N VAL A 133 2.50 9.79 -4.55
CA VAL A 133 3.59 10.67 -4.98
C VAL A 133 4.60 9.90 -5.86
N LEU A 134 4.66 8.57 -5.72
CA LEU A 134 5.54 7.73 -6.55
C LEU A 134 5.01 7.53 -7.99
N ASN A 135 3.73 7.84 -8.22
CA ASN A 135 3.07 7.66 -9.51
C ASN A 135 2.59 9.01 -10.07
N ASP A 136 2.11 8.97 -11.31
CA ASP A 136 1.51 10.13 -11.97
C ASP A 136 0.27 10.61 -11.21
N PHE A 137 0.06 11.92 -11.25
CA PHE A 137 -0.93 12.62 -10.42
C PHE A 137 -2.37 12.11 -10.61
N ASP A 138 -2.73 11.68 -11.82
CA ASP A 138 -4.08 11.26 -12.18
C ASP A 138 -4.33 9.76 -12.05
N GLU A 139 -3.32 8.98 -11.64
CA GLU A 139 -3.43 7.54 -11.49
C GLU A 139 -4.20 7.09 -10.24
N GLU A 140 -4.95 5.99 -10.40
CA GLU A 140 -5.76 5.41 -9.35
C GLU A 140 -5.03 4.28 -8.60
N VAL A 141 -4.00 4.64 -7.83
CA VAL A 141 -3.08 3.66 -7.23
C VAL A 141 -3.42 3.22 -5.80
N LEU A 142 -4.22 3.99 -5.06
CA LEU A 142 -4.53 3.73 -3.66
C LEU A 142 -6.04 3.77 -3.40
N TYR A 143 -6.63 2.59 -3.16
CA TYR A 143 -8.06 2.43 -2.90
C TYR A 143 -8.35 2.26 -1.40
N ASN A 144 -9.17 3.14 -0.84
CA ASN A 144 -9.59 3.06 0.55
C ASN A 144 -10.87 2.20 0.66
N ILE A 145 -10.69 0.96 1.12
CA ILE A 145 -11.80 0.01 1.35
C ILE A 145 -12.81 0.56 2.37
N GLY A 146 -12.37 1.40 3.31
CA GLY A 146 -13.19 1.95 4.38
C GLY A 146 -14.25 2.95 3.93
N ASN A 147 -14.01 3.69 2.86
CA ASN A 147 -14.97 4.61 2.25
C ASN A 147 -15.35 4.25 0.81
N SER A 148 -14.73 3.20 0.25
CA SER A 148 -14.96 2.68 -1.11
C SER A 148 -14.64 3.68 -2.22
N ASN A 149 -13.56 4.47 -2.04
CA ASN A 149 -13.09 5.44 -3.02
C ASN A 149 -11.57 5.39 -3.15
N PHE A 150 -11.07 5.83 -4.30
CA PHE A 150 -9.66 6.14 -4.48
C PHE A 150 -9.25 7.36 -3.66
N VAL A 151 -8.08 7.29 -3.06
CA VAL A 151 -7.45 8.38 -2.35
C VAL A 151 -6.76 9.26 -3.38
N ARG A 152 -6.96 10.57 -3.29
CA ARG A 152 -6.35 11.55 -4.19
C ARG A 152 -5.80 12.71 -3.37
N ILE A 153 -4.76 13.33 -3.89
CA ILE A 153 -4.26 14.64 -3.46
C ILE A 153 -4.53 15.66 -4.58
N SER A 154 -4.29 16.94 -4.33
CA SER A 154 -4.34 18.00 -5.33
C SER A 154 -3.09 17.99 -6.20
N ALA A 155 -3.22 18.50 -7.44
CA ALA A 155 -2.07 18.66 -8.34
C ALA A 155 -1.03 19.60 -7.72
N GLU A 156 -1.50 20.63 -7.01
CA GLU A 156 -0.66 21.56 -6.27
C GLU A 156 0.18 20.86 -5.20
N LEU A 157 -0.41 19.97 -4.39
CA LEU A 157 0.34 19.23 -3.38
C LEU A 157 1.34 18.26 -4.01
N HIS A 158 0.93 17.52 -5.04
CA HIS A 158 1.81 16.60 -5.78
C HIS A 158 3.02 17.35 -6.34
N GLU A 159 2.80 18.43 -7.09
CA GLU A 159 3.84 19.27 -7.66
C GLU A 159 4.74 19.89 -6.59
N THR A 160 4.16 20.40 -5.50
CA THR A 160 4.93 20.98 -4.38
C THR A 160 5.90 19.96 -3.76
N ILE A 161 5.51 18.68 -3.66
CA ILE A 161 6.38 17.63 -3.13
C ILE A 161 7.49 17.29 -4.14
N HIS A 162 7.15 17.17 -5.42
CA HIS A 162 8.12 16.86 -6.49
C HIS A 162 9.14 17.99 -6.74
N GLN A 163 8.74 19.25 -6.52
CA GLN A 163 9.64 20.41 -6.59
C GLN A 163 10.55 20.56 -5.35
N ASP A 164 10.27 19.86 -4.24
CA ASP A 164 11.16 19.88 -3.09
C ASP A 164 12.47 19.15 -3.41
N THR A 165 13.58 19.88 -3.38
CA THR A 165 14.90 19.38 -3.74
C THR A 165 15.30 18.14 -2.93
N ARG A 166 14.93 18.06 -1.64
CA ARG A 166 15.28 16.91 -0.81
C ARG A 166 14.47 15.68 -1.19
N PHE A 167 13.17 15.86 -1.43
CA PHE A 167 12.33 14.74 -1.87
C PHE A 167 12.73 14.27 -3.27
N SER A 168 12.91 15.19 -4.21
CA SER A 168 13.33 14.90 -5.58
C SER A 168 14.64 14.10 -5.63
N ASN A 169 15.62 14.44 -4.78
CA ASN A 169 16.86 13.68 -4.65
C ASN A 169 16.62 12.26 -4.12
N LEU A 170 15.77 12.09 -3.11
CA LEU A 170 15.42 10.76 -2.58
C LEU A 170 14.71 9.91 -3.63
N LEU A 171 13.77 10.50 -4.37
CA LEU A 171 13.03 9.84 -5.43
C LEU A 171 13.95 9.43 -6.58
N SER A 172 14.79 10.34 -7.07
CA SER A 172 15.75 10.06 -8.16
C SER A 172 16.70 8.91 -7.80
N ASN A 173 17.17 8.87 -6.56
CA ASN A 173 18.00 7.75 -6.08
C ASN A 173 17.23 6.43 -6.02
N PHE A 174 15.97 6.47 -5.57
CA PHE A 174 15.11 5.28 -5.54
C PHE A 174 14.84 4.73 -6.94
N ILE A 175 14.46 5.58 -7.91
CA ILE A 175 14.19 5.16 -9.29
C ILE A 175 15.44 4.55 -9.93
N ARG A 176 16.60 5.20 -9.80
CA ARG A 176 17.86 4.66 -10.31
C ARG A 176 18.18 3.28 -9.72
N LEU A 177 17.91 3.06 -8.43
CA LEU A 177 18.13 1.76 -7.80
C LEU A 177 17.14 0.70 -8.30
N ALA A 178 15.90 1.09 -8.60
CA ALA A 178 14.89 0.19 -9.15
C ALA A 178 15.26 -0.25 -10.57
N GLU A 179 15.68 0.69 -11.43
CA GLU A 179 16.10 0.39 -12.81
C GLU A 179 17.28 -0.60 -12.86
N LEU A 180 18.25 -0.46 -11.95
CA LEU A 180 19.40 -1.37 -11.87
C LEU A 180 19.06 -2.81 -11.44
N GLN A 181 17.85 -3.05 -10.92
CA GLN A 181 17.41 -4.40 -10.56
C GLN A 181 16.73 -5.16 -11.71
N ASP A 182 16.30 -4.44 -12.75
CA ASP A 182 15.62 -5.01 -13.91
C ASP A 182 16.59 -5.41 -15.04
N GLU A 183 17.88 -5.08 -14.90
CA GLU A 183 19.01 -5.54 -15.74
C GLU A 183 19.60 -6.88 -15.27
#